data_AF-A0A2R7SY51-F1
#
_entry.id   AF-A0A2R7SY51-F1
#
_cell.length_a   1.000
_cell.length_b   1.000
_cell.length_c   1.000
_cell.angle_alpha   90.00
_cell.angle_beta   90.00
_cell.angle_gamma   90.00
#
_symmetry.space_group_name_H-M   'P 1'
#
loop_
_entity.id
_entity.type
_entity.pdbx_description
1 polymer ?
#
loop_
_entity_poly.entity_id
_entity_poly.type
_entity_poly.pdbx_seq_one_letter_code
_entity_poly.pdbx_strand_id
1 'polypeptide(L)'
;MTQILTRPQANAVYSAMCTLNNVGARLSARRSIGTEWFSVLEDDSGMVVVWTVADGRPDQVERHASQSDFAAAYGLQAPEARPWN
;
A
#
# COMPACT_ATOMS: atom_id res chain seq x y z
N MET A 1 2.74 15.36 4.12
CA MET A 1 3.12 13.95 4.37
C MET A 1 4.13 13.55 3.32
N THR A 2 5.18 12.83 3.70
CA THR A 2 6.18 12.32 2.75
C THR A 2 5.64 11.05 2.10
N GLN A 3 5.63 11.01 0.77
CA GLN A 3 5.26 9.84 -0.01
C GLN A 3 6.49 8.97 -0.21
N ILE A 4 6.43 7.71 0.24
CA ILE A 4 7.51 6.73 0.09
C ILE A 4 7.46 6.12 -1.32
N LEU A 5 6.26 5.94 -1.86
CA LEU A 5 6.08 5.33 -3.18
C LEU A 5 6.15 6.36 -4.29
N THR A 6 6.53 5.88 -5.47
CA THR A 6 6.20 6.59 -6.71
C THR A 6 4.72 6.36 -7.06
N ARG A 7 4.12 7.27 -7.82
CA ARG A 7 2.73 7.12 -8.29
C ARG A 7 2.45 5.78 -8.98
N PRO A 8 3.31 5.24 -9.88
CA PRO A 8 3.08 3.92 -10.48
C PRO A 8 3.10 2.76 -9.47
N GLN A 9 3.98 2.81 -8.47
CA GLN A 9 4.02 1.81 -7.39
C GLN A 9 2.76 1.88 -6.54
N ALA A 10 2.35 3.09 -6.17
CA ALA A 10 1.11 3.31 -5.44
C ALA A 10 -0.11 2.82 -6.23
N ASN A 11 -0.14 3.02 -7.55
CA ASN A 11 -1.20 2.50 -8.41
C ASN A 11 -1.30 0.96 -8.39
N ALA A 12 -0.16 0.27 -8.43
CA ALA A 12 -0.12 -1.20 -8.35
C ALA A 12 -0.60 -1.71 -6.98
N VAL A 13 -0.16 -1.06 -5.90
CA VAL A 13 -0.61 -1.33 -4.53
C VAL A 13 -2.11 -1.13 -4.38
N TYR A 14 -2.63 0.02 -4.84
CA TYR A 14 -4.05 0.36 -4.78
C TYR A 14 -4.92 -0.62 -5.58
N SER A 15 -4.48 -0.98 -6.79
CA SER A 15 -5.18 -1.99 -7.61
C SER A 15 -5.25 -3.36 -6.92
N ALA A 16 -4.17 -3.77 -6.23
CA ALA A 16 -4.16 -5.01 -5.47
C ALA A 16 -5.13 -4.95 -4.27
N MET A 17 -5.14 -3.85 -3.51
CA MET A 17 -6.09 -3.65 -2.41
C MET A 17 -7.54 -3.74 -2.89
N CYS A 18 -7.89 -3.04 -3.97
CA CYS A 18 -9.24 -3.10 -4.54
C CYS A 18 -9.61 -4.51 -5.03
N THR A 19 -8.65 -5.25 -5.60
CA THR A 19 -8.90 -6.63 -6.06
C THR A 19 -9.11 -7.59 -4.89
N LEU A 20 -8.35 -7.45 -3.80
CA LEU A 20 -8.45 -8.29 -2.61
C LEU A 20 -9.72 -8.02 -1.79
N ASN A 21 -10.23 -6.78 -1.79
CA ASN A 21 -11.50 -6.43 -1.16
C ASN A 21 -12.66 -7.32 -1.66
N ASN A 22 -12.64 -7.72 -2.94
CA ASN A 22 -13.69 -8.57 -3.52
C ASN A 22 -13.78 -9.96 -2.88
N VAL A 23 -12.73 -10.41 -2.19
CA VAL A 23 -12.69 -11.71 -1.48
C VAL A 23 -12.55 -11.54 0.03
N GLY A 24 -12.71 -10.32 0.56
CA GLY A 24 -12.55 -10.00 1.98
C GLY A 24 -11.11 -10.14 2.49
N ALA A 25 -10.12 -10.14 1.60
CA ALA A 25 -8.71 -10.21 1.96
C ALA A 25 -8.07 -8.82 2.05
N ARG A 26 -6.95 -8.72 2.77
CA ARG A 26 -6.16 -7.49 2.93
C ARG A 26 -4.77 -7.64 2.34
N LEU A 27 -4.20 -6.54 1.85
CA LEU A 27 -2.85 -6.54 1.31
C LEU A 27 -1.83 -6.64 2.44
N SER A 28 -0.89 -7.57 2.33
CA SER A 28 0.35 -7.60 3.12
C SER A 28 1.49 -8.00 2.20
N ALA A 29 2.29 -7.03 1.79
CA ALA A 29 3.42 -7.21 0.90
C ALA A 29 4.70 -6.78 1.62
N ARG A 30 5.69 -7.68 1.65
CA ARG A 30 7.02 -7.42 2.23
C ARG A 30 8.11 -7.88 1.30
N ARG A 31 9.13 -7.04 1.14
CA ARG A 31 10.40 -7.41 0.49
C ARG A 31 11.55 -7.12 1.45
N SER A 32 12.46 -8.06 1.58
CA SER A 32 13.67 -7.92 2.39
C SER A 32 14.91 -8.09 1.52
N ILE A 33 15.93 -7.26 1.72
CA ILE A 33 17.25 -7.34 1.10
C ILE A 33 18.29 -7.14 2.21
N GLY A 34 18.89 -8.23 2.69
CA GLY A 34 19.82 -8.17 3.83
C GLY A 34 19.14 -7.64 5.09
N THR A 35 19.68 -6.57 5.66
CA THR A 35 19.16 -5.84 6.84
C THR A 35 18.05 -4.84 6.50
N GLU A 36 17.84 -4.58 5.21
CA GLU A 36 16.83 -3.64 4.72
C GLU A 36 15.53 -4.38 4.40
N TRP A 37 14.40 -3.73 4.68
CA TRP A 37 13.12 -4.24 4.22
C TRP A 37 12.11 -3.13 3.99
N PHE A 38 11.18 -3.43 3.09
CA PHE A 38 10.08 -2.56 2.68
C PHE A 38 8.78 -3.33 2.87
N SER A 39 7.78 -2.66 3.43
CA SER A 39 6.47 -3.22 3.68
C SER A 39 5.35 -2.27 3.29
N VAL A 40 4.30 -2.85 2.71
CA VAL A 40 2.98 -2.24 2.54
C VAL A 40 1.97 -3.19 3.16
N LEU A 41 1.17 -2.69 4.10
CA LEU A 41 0.09 -3.46 4.69
C LEU A 41 -1.18 -2.64 4.81
N GLU A 42 -2.30 -3.35 4.79
CA GLU A 42 -3.59 -2.89 5.26
C GLU A 42 -3.95 -3.67 6.53
N ASP A 43 -4.22 -2.96 7.62
CA ASP A 43 -4.59 -3.58 8.89
C ASP A 43 -6.11 -3.82 9.03
N ASP A 44 -6.51 -4.41 10.15
CA ASP A 44 -7.91 -4.76 10.39
C ASP A 44 -8.86 -3.55 10.51
N SER A 45 -8.32 -2.36 10.74
CA SER A 45 -9.06 -1.10 10.73
C SER A 45 -9.20 -0.47 9.34
N GLY A 46 -8.53 -1.04 8.33
CA GLY A 46 -8.44 -0.46 6.98
C GLY A 46 -7.35 0.59 6.84
N MET A 47 -6.53 0.81 7.87
CA MET A 47 -5.38 1.71 7.79
C MET A 47 -4.33 1.11 6.87
N VAL A 48 -3.86 1.90 5.91
CA VAL A 48 -2.76 1.54 5.01
C VAL A 48 -1.47 2.10 5.58
N VAL A 49 -0.47 1.23 5.76
CA VAL A 49 0.84 1.63 6.25
C VAL A 49 1.91 1.18 5.26
N VAL A 50 2.76 2.14 4.86
CA VAL A 50 3.98 1.91 4.11
C VAL A 50 5.16 2.23 5.02
N TRP A 51 6.14 1.34 5.11
CA TRP A 51 7.37 1.68 5.82
C TRP A 51 8.60 1.02 5.23
N THR A 52 9.73 1.67 5.46
CA THR A 52 11.07 1.18 5.15
C THR A 52 11.86 0.97 6.43
N VAL A 53 12.75 0.00 6.40
CA VAL A 53 13.78 -0.22 7.41
C VAL A 53 15.12 -0.26 6.71
N ALA A 54 16.07 0.52 7.24
CA ALA A 54 17.46 0.55 6.81
C ALA A 54 18.33 0.07 7.99
N ASP A 55 19.24 -0.87 7.73
CA ASP A 55 20.15 -1.41 8.76
C ASP A 55 19.46 -1.87 10.05
N GLY A 56 18.31 -2.54 9.90
CA GLY A 56 17.52 -3.03 11.03
C GLY A 56 16.81 -1.95 11.85
N ARG A 57 16.78 -0.69 11.40
CA ARG A 57 16.10 0.43 12.06
C ARG A 57 14.98 1.03 11.19
N PRO A 58 13.83 1.43 11.78
CA PRO A 58 12.82 2.19 11.06
C PRO A 58 13.44 3.43 10.40
N ASP A 59 13.19 3.60 9.10
CA ASP A 59 13.71 4.72 8.31
C ASP A 59 12.56 5.67 7.96
N GLN A 60 11.60 5.22 7.16
CA GLN A 60 10.42 6.00 6.80
C GLN A 60 9.13 5.26 7.13
N VAL A 61 8.11 6.02 7.55
CA VAL A 61 6.76 5.50 7.82
C VAL A 61 5.73 6.48 7.25
N GLU A 62 4.80 5.95 6.47
CA GLU A 62 3.69 6.65 5.87
C GLU A 62 2.39 5.92 6.26
N ARG A 63 1.40 6.67 6.72
CA ARG A 63 0.12 6.15 7.23
C ARG A 63 -1.05 6.87 6.56
N HIS A 64 -2.03 6.10 6.14
CA HIS A 64 -3.30 6.58 5.60
C HIS A 64 -4.44 5.88 6.32
N ALA A 65 -5.46 6.64 6.74
CA ALA A 65 -6.56 6.08 7.52
C ALA A 65 -7.45 5.10 6.73
N SER A 66 -7.36 5.12 5.40
CA SER A 66 -8.10 4.24 4.52
C SER A 66 -7.40 4.03 3.16
N GLN A 67 -7.85 3.04 2.39
CA GLN A 67 -7.46 2.89 0.98
C GLN A 67 -7.82 4.14 0.14
N SER A 68 -8.87 4.86 0.51
CA SER A 68 -9.30 6.10 -0.19
C SER A 68 -8.35 7.26 0.10
N ASP A 69 -7.89 7.40 1.35
CA ASP A 69 -6.90 8.42 1.71
C ASP A 69 -5.56 8.15 1.04
N PHE A 70 -5.15 6.88 0.97
CA PHE A 70 -3.98 6.45 0.21
C PHE A 70 -4.11 6.84 -1.27
N ALA A 71 -5.24 6.52 -1.92
CA ALA A 71 -5.47 6.87 -3.31
C ALA A 71 -5.46 8.39 -3.55
N ALA A 72 -6.09 9.15 -2.65
CA ALA A 72 -6.13 10.61 -2.71
C ALA A 72 -4.73 11.23 -2.60
N ALA A 73 -3.90 10.73 -1.68
CA ALA A 73 -2.53 11.19 -1.53
C ALA A 73 -1.75 11.05 -2.84
N TYR A 74 -1.88 9.91 -3.53
CA TYR A 74 -1.16 9.63 -4.78
C TYR A 74 -1.88 10.09 -6.06
N GLY A 75 -3.04 10.75 -5.95
CA GLY A 75 -3.84 11.18 -7.11
C GLY A 75 -4.28 10.01 -7.99
N LEU A 76 -4.66 8.90 -7.38
CA LEU A 76 -5.09 7.67 -8.05
C LEU A 76 -6.60 7.68 -8.25
N GLN A 77 -7.04 7.14 -9.39
CA GLN A 77 -8.45 6.85 -9.63
C GLN A 77 -8.76 5.42 -9.18
N ALA A 78 -9.99 5.19 -8.70
CA ALA A 78 -10.48 3.83 -8.46
C ALA A 78 -10.19 2.95 -9.68
N PRO A 79 -9.59 1.76 -9.52
CA PRO A 79 -9.39 0.87 -10.64
C PRO A 79 -10.76 0.57 -11.27
N GLU A 80 -10.85 0.67 -12.59
CA GLU A 80 -12.07 0.30 -13.32
C GLU A 80 -12.52 -1.08 -12.85
N ALA A 81 -13.80 -1.20 -12.46
CA ALA A 81 -14.42 -2.47 -12.19
C ALA A 81 -14.36 -3.29 -13.49
N ARG A 82 -13.36 -4.15 -13.62
CA ARG A 82 -13.25 -5.03 -14.78
C ARG A 82 -14.41 -6.01 -14.72
N PRO A 83 -15.36 -5.99 -15.68
CA PRO A 83 -16.33 -7.07 -15.76
C PRO A 83 -15.53 -8.34 -16.03
N TRP A 84 -15.69 -9.32 -15.14
CA TRP A 84 -15.08 -10.63 -15.29
C TRP A 84 -15.45 -11.20 -16.67
N ASN A 85 -14.44 -11.49 -17.50
CA ASN A 85 -14.57 -12.26 -18.74
C ASN A 85 -14.40 -13.75 -18.43
#